data_AF-A0A7J8ZRM6-F1
#
_entry.id   AF-A0A7J8ZRM6-F1
#
_cell.length_a   1.000
_cell.length_b   1.000
_cell.length_c   1.000
_cell.angle_alpha   90.00
_cell.angle_beta   90.00
_cell.angle_gamma   90.00
#
_symmetry.space_group_name_H-M   'P 1'
#
loop_
_entity.id
_entity.type
_entity.pdbx_description
1 polymer ?
#
loop_
_entity_poly.entity_id
_entity_poly.type
_entity_poly.pdbx_seq_one_letter_code
_entity_poly.pdbx_strand_id
1 'polypeptide(L)'
;MLLYDFDSYILPDSNVLRQNGVPELNIVKGFRRVPKTFFYTPIQFKEIVEKVKQMGFSPERFTFILAVTVLASEGRIKALMDFLVNVMGFKASFVAKQPYLLGLSLEKRIVPRGLFVKDLISKGLLAKVSGLTTLFASSEKVFLQRFVYCYEEKASELLKLYNEKLNLAAGEKLKTPKL
;
A
#
# COMPACT_ATOMS: atom_id res chain seq x y z
N MET A 1 -17.41 5.14 16.36
CA MET A 1 -18.56 5.18 15.43
C MET A 1 -18.07 5.95 14.21
N LEU A 2 -17.81 5.38 13.04
CA LEU A 2 -18.37 4.24 12.30
C LEU A 2 -17.37 3.06 12.22
N LEU A 3 -17.73 1.85 12.67
CA LEU A 3 -18.36 0.78 11.89
C LEU A 3 -17.51 0.29 10.70
N TYR A 4 -16.29 -0.17 11.00
CA TYR A 4 -15.75 -1.34 10.31
C TYR A 4 -15.79 -2.46 11.33
N ASP A 5 -16.28 -3.62 10.91
CA ASP A 5 -16.20 -4.84 11.69
C ASP A 5 -14.72 -5.17 11.93
N PHE A 6 -14.21 -4.72 13.08
CA PHE A 6 -12.82 -4.88 13.49
C PHE A 6 -12.47 -6.38 13.55
N ASP A 7 -13.44 -7.22 13.92
CA ASP A 7 -13.18 -8.64 14.12
C ASP A 7 -12.96 -9.39 12.79
N SER A 8 -13.67 -9.06 11.71
CA SER A 8 -13.55 -9.84 10.46
C SER A 8 -12.24 -9.65 9.67
N TYR A 9 -11.46 -8.60 9.93
CA TYR A 9 -10.17 -8.36 9.24
C TYR A 9 -8.92 -8.55 10.13
N ILE A 10 -9.08 -8.68 11.45
CA ILE A 10 -7.98 -8.72 12.44
C ILE A 10 -7.54 -10.15 12.80
N LEU A 11 -8.37 -11.15 12.48
CA LEU A 11 -8.28 -12.47 13.11
C LEU A 11 -7.20 -13.44 12.61
N PRO A 12 -6.71 -13.44 11.35
CA PRO A 12 -5.75 -14.48 10.96
C PRO A 12 -4.38 -14.27 11.61
N ASP A 13 -3.85 -13.04 11.58
CA ASP A 13 -2.47 -12.75 11.97
C ASP A 13 -2.31 -12.56 13.49
N SER A 14 -3.32 -11.98 14.17
CA SER A 14 -3.29 -11.82 15.63
C SER A 14 -3.35 -13.16 16.36
N ASN A 15 -4.11 -14.13 15.83
CA ASN A 15 -4.16 -15.49 16.37
C ASN A 15 -2.83 -16.22 16.20
N VAL A 16 -2.14 -16.05 15.08
CA VAL A 16 -0.79 -16.61 14.89
C VAL A 16 0.18 -16.04 15.93
N LEU A 17 0.12 -14.75 16.26
CA LEU A 17 0.95 -14.16 17.31
C LEU A 17 0.61 -14.70 18.70
N ARG A 18 -0.68 -14.82 19.03
CA ARG A 18 -1.14 -15.39 20.32
C ARG A 18 -0.67 -16.84 20.51
N GLN A 19 -0.83 -17.68 19.48
CA GLN A 19 -0.38 -19.08 19.49
C GLN A 19 1.15 -19.20 19.65
N ASN A 20 1.90 -18.16 19.30
CA ASN A 20 3.36 -18.10 19.45
C ASN A 20 3.82 -17.39 20.73
N GLY A 21 2.93 -17.19 21.70
CA GLY A 21 3.28 -16.68 23.03
C GLY A 21 3.51 -15.17 23.11
N VAL A 22 3.06 -14.41 22.10
CA VAL A 22 3.18 -12.94 22.14
C VAL A 22 2.14 -12.35 23.11
N PRO A 23 2.55 -11.52 24.08
CA PRO A 23 1.60 -10.89 25.02
C PRO A 23 0.59 -9.97 24.33
N GLU A 24 -0.67 -10.02 24.75
CA GLU A 24 -1.77 -9.23 24.16
C GLU A 24 -1.47 -7.72 24.15
N LEU A 25 -0.84 -7.20 25.23
CA LEU A 25 -0.43 -5.81 25.31
C LEU A 25 0.55 -5.41 24.21
N ASN A 26 1.45 -6.31 23.81
CA ASN A 26 2.42 -6.05 22.74
C ASN A 26 1.75 -6.09 21.36
N ILE A 27 0.79 -7.00 21.18
CA ILE A 27 -0.04 -7.08 19.98
C ILE A 27 -0.81 -5.76 19.80
N VAL A 28 -1.52 -5.28 20.82
CA VAL A 28 -2.26 -4.00 20.81
C VAL A 28 -1.32 -2.81 20.54
N LYS A 29 -0.14 -2.77 21.17
CA LYS A 29 0.87 -1.73 20.91
C LYS A 29 1.39 -1.76 19.47
N GLY A 30 1.57 -2.95 18.90
CA GLY A 30 1.95 -3.15 17.49
C GLY A 30 0.90 -2.58 16.54
N PHE A 31 -0.37 -2.94 16.74
CA PHE A 31 -1.50 -2.44 15.93
C PHE A 31 -1.63 -0.91 15.95
N ARG A 32 -1.47 -0.29 17.13
CA ARG A 32 -1.54 1.19 17.23
C ARG A 32 -0.42 1.90 16.47
N ARG A 33 0.77 1.28 16.37
CA ARG A 33 1.93 1.89 15.73
C ARG A 33 1.99 1.61 14.24
N VAL A 34 1.61 0.40 13.81
CA VAL A 34 1.71 -0.01 12.41
C VAL A 34 0.46 -0.77 11.98
N PRO A 35 -0.68 -0.08 11.79
CA PRO A 35 -1.98 -0.73 11.58
C PRO A 35 -2.09 -1.53 10.27
N LYS A 36 -1.13 -1.42 9.35
CA LYS A 36 -1.19 -2.04 8.01
C LYS A 36 -0.14 -3.12 7.74
N THR A 37 0.62 -3.52 8.74
CA THR A 37 1.58 -4.64 8.59
C THR A 37 0.96 -6.01 8.77
N PHE A 38 -0.35 -6.08 9.04
CA PHE A 38 -1.13 -7.30 9.23
C PHE A 38 -2.05 -7.63 8.03
N PHE A 39 -1.64 -7.21 6.83
CA PHE A 39 -2.34 -7.52 5.57
C PHE A 39 -1.58 -8.56 4.76
N TYR A 40 -1.13 -9.64 5.40
CA TYR A 40 -0.50 -10.78 4.74
C TYR A 40 -1.48 -11.94 4.62
N THR A 41 -1.19 -12.86 3.70
CA THR A 41 -1.82 -14.17 3.77
C THR A 41 -1.34 -14.88 5.05
N PRO A 42 -2.20 -15.64 5.75
CA PRO A 42 -1.84 -16.26 7.04
C PRO A 42 -0.60 -17.17 6.97
N ILE A 43 -0.34 -17.74 5.79
CA ILE A 43 0.81 -18.61 5.51
C ILE A 43 2.11 -17.80 5.55
N GLN A 44 2.21 -16.71 4.80
CA GLN A 44 3.40 -15.85 4.76
C GLN A 44 3.69 -15.24 6.12
N PHE A 45 2.65 -14.85 6.85
CA PHE A 45 2.81 -14.28 8.18
C PHE A 45 3.40 -15.29 9.17
N LYS A 46 2.94 -16.56 9.13
CA LYS A 46 3.49 -17.64 9.96
C LYS A 46 4.97 -17.90 9.67
N GLU A 47 5.38 -17.92 8.40
CA GLU A 47 6.79 -18.08 8.02
C GLU A 47 7.68 -16.97 8.57
N ILE A 48 7.19 -15.71 8.52
CA ILE A 48 7.90 -14.56 9.10
C ILE A 48 8.06 -14.73 10.61
N VAL A 49 6.99 -15.12 11.32
CA VAL A 49 7.01 -15.33 12.77
C VAL A 49 8.03 -16.41 13.16
N GLU A 50 8.05 -17.55 12.47
CA GLU A 50 9.03 -18.61 12.72
C GLU A 50 10.46 -18.17 12.40
N LYS A 51 10.66 -17.43 11.30
CA LYS A 51 11.99 -16.86 10.97
C LYS A 51 12.49 -15.93 12.07
N VAL A 52 11.63 -15.05 12.62
CA VAL A 52 12.00 -14.15 13.71
C VAL A 52 12.36 -14.93 14.99
N LYS A 53 11.65 -16.02 15.29
CA LYS A 53 12.01 -16.93 16.40
C LYS A 53 13.38 -17.58 16.19
N GLN A 54 13.66 -18.09 14.99
CA GLN A 54 14.95 -18.69 14.64
C GLN A 54 16.11 -17.68 14.73
N MET A 55 15.85 -16.39 14.51
CA MET A 55 16.83 -15.31 14.72
C MET A 55 17.10 -14.99 16.20
N GLY A 56 16.41 -15.64 17.14
CA GLY A 56 16.63 -15.48 18.58
C GLY A 56 15.83 -14.35 19.24
N PHE A 57 14.90 -13.72 18.52
CA PHE A 57 14.01 -12.73 19.15
C PHE A 57 13.02 -13.44 20.08
N SER A 58 12.92 -12.97 21.33
CA SER A 58 11.95 -13.49 22.31
C SER A 58 10.54 -12.95 22.04
N PRO A 59 9.51 -13.81 21.83
CA PRO A 59 8.11 -13.40 21.62
C PRO A 59 7.53 -12.51 22.72
N GLU A 60 8.07 -12.58 23.94
CA GLU A 60 7.65 -11.79 25.09
C GLU A 60 8.05 -10.32 24.99
N ARG A 61 9.09 -10.02 24.19
CA ARG A 61 9.64 -8.67 24.03
C ARG A 61 8.96 -7.96 22.87
N PHE A 62 8.70 -6.66 23.05
CA PHE A 62 8.14 -5.83 21.98
C PHE A 62 9.03 -5.76 20.73
N THR A 63 10.34 -5.97 20.88
CA THR A 63 11.29 -6.09 19.76
C THR A 63 10.96 -7.22 18.79
N PHE A 64 10.30 -8.29 19.25
CA PHE A 64 9.80 -9.36 18.40
C PHE A 64 8.75 -8.84 17.40
N ILE A 65 7.78 -8.07 17.88
CA ILE A 65 6.75 -7.45 17.03
C ILE A 65 7.38 -6.50 16.01
N LEU A 66 8.40 -5.74 16.42
CA LEU A 66 9.14 -4.87 15.50
C LEU A 66 9.86 -5.68 14.41
N ALA A 67 10.54 -6.77 14.77
CA ALA A 67 11.23 -7.63 13.82
C ALA A 67 10.25 -8.29 12.82
N VAL A 68 9.13 -8.84 13.31
CA VAL A 68 8.05 -9.39 12.46
C VAL A 68 7.54 -8.32 11.50
N THR A 69 7.32 -7.10 12.00
CA THR A 69 6.82 -5.98 11.21
C THR A 69 7.80 -5.57 10.10
N VAL A 70 9.10 -5.46 10.42
CA VAL A 70 10.15 -5.11 9.45
C VAL A 70 10.22 -6.17 8.34
N LEU A 71 10.32 -7.45 8.71
CA LEU A 71 10.40 -8.54 7.73
C LEU A 71 9.13 -8.68 6.89
N ALA A 72 7.96 -8.52 7.51
CA ALA A 72 6.70 -8.49 6.79
C ALA A 72 6.75 -7.39 5.72
N SER A 73 7.14 -6.17 6.10
CA SER A 73 7.15 -5.01 5.20
C SER A 73 8.13 -5.09 4.03
N GLU A 74 9.11 -6.01 4.04
CA GLU A 74 10.20 -6.09 3.05
C GLU A 74 9.69 -6.17 1.60
N GLY A 75 8.84 -7.16 1.30
CA GLY A 75 8.32 -7.34 -0.06
C GLY A 75 7.51 -6.14 -0.55
N ARG A 76 6.80 -5.48 0.37
CA ARG A 76 6.01 -4.27 0.10
C ARG A 76 6.89 -3.04 -0.12
N ILE A 77 7.95 -2.86 0.67
CA ILE A 77 8.95 -1.81 0.48
C ILE A 77 9.60 -1.98 -0.90
N LYS A 78 9.98 -3.22 -1.25
CA LYS A 78 10.55 -3.53 -2.56
C LYS A 78 9.61 -3.15 -3.70
N ALA A 79 8.36 -3.63 -3.67
CA ALA A 79 7.37 -3.31 -4.70
C ALA A 79 7.08 -1.80 -4.81
N LEU A 80 7.02 -1.10 -3.68
CA LEU A 80 6.86 0.36 -3.64
C LEU A 80 8.06 1.07 -4.28
N MET A 81 9.28 0.66 -3.94
CA MET A 81 10.51 1.25 -4.46
C MET A 81 10.67 0.96 -5.96
N ASP A 82 10.41 -0.27 -6.38
CA ASP A 82 10.44 -0.66 -7.80
C ASP A 82 9.49 0.21 -8.62
N PHE A 83 8.26 0.43 -8.14
CA PHE A 83 7.33 1.30 -8.84
C PHE A 83 7.74 2.78 -8.79
N LEU A 84 8.01 3.35 -7.62
CA LEU A 84 8.25 4.79 -7.51
C LEU A 84 9.62 5.23 -8.05
N VAL A 85 10.64 4.40 -7.91
CA VAL A 85 11.99 4.72 -8.40
C VAL A 85 12.13 4.29 -9.86
N ASN A 86 11.88 3.01 -10.16
CA ASN A 86 12.21 2.48 -11.49
C ASN A 86 11.13 2.83 -12.53
N VAL A 87 9.84 2.81 -12.15
CA VAL A 87 8.75 3.12 -13.10
C VAL A 87 8.46 4.61 -13.18
N MET A 88 8.41 5.30 -12.04
CA MET A 88 8.03 6.72 -11.95
C MET A 88 9.23 7.69 -11.96
N GLY A 89 10.45 7.21 -11.76
CA GLY A 89 11.66 8.03 -11.83
C GLY A 89 11.93 8.91 -10.61
N PHE A 90 11.28 8.68 -9.47
CA PHE A 90 11.58 9.42 -8.24
C PHE A 90 12.94 9.00 -7.66
N LYS A 91 13.65 9.94 -7.05
CA LYS A 91 14.88 9.62 -6.30
C LYS A 91 14.55 8.72 -5.11
N ALA A 92 15.30 7.63 -4.92
CA ALA A 92 15.13 6.72 -3.79
C ALA A 92 15.16 7.44 -2.44
N SER A 93 16.09 8.38 -2.27
CA SER A 93 16.21 9.20 -1.05
C SER A 93 15.01 10.14 -0.80
N PHE A 94 14.26 10.50 -1.85
CA PHE A 94 13.04 11.27 -1.73
C PHE A 94 11.87 10.38 -1.28
N VAL A 95 11.76 9.18 -1.85
CA VAL A 95 10.74 8.18 -1.46
C VAL A 95 10.95 7.71 -0.02
N ALA A 96 12.19 7.43 0.38
CA ALA A 96 12.54 6.95 1.72
C ALA A 96 12.15 7.91 2.86
N LYS A 97 12.01 9.21 2.58
CA LYS A 97 11.56 10.22 3.55
C LYS A 97 10.04 10.23 3.79
N GLN A 98 9.29 9.37 3.12
CA GLN A 98 7.81 9.38 3.11
C GLN A 98 7.24 8.05 3.62
N PRO A 99 7.41 7.71 4.92
CA PRO A 99 6.99 6.42 5.46
C PRO A 99 5.48 6.17 5.38
N TYR A 100 4.65 7.22 5.28
CA TYR A 100 3.20 7.09 5.14
C TYR A 100 2.79 6.31 3.88
N LEU A 101 3.66 6.27 2.85
CA LEU A 101 3.41 5.52 1.61
C LEU A 101 3.25 4.02 1.86
N LEU A 102 3.95 3.47 2.86
CA LEU A 102 3.79 2.08 3.28
C LEU A 102 2.37 1.81 3.77
N GLY A 103 1.64 2.84 4.19
CA GLY A 103 0.24 2.75 4.56
C GLY A 103 -0.76 2.83 3.40
N LEU A 104 -0.35 2.97 2.14
CA LEU A 104 -1.29 3.15 1.02
C LEU A 104 -1.29 1.95 0.07
N SER A 105 -2.46 1.41 -0.31
CA SER A 105 -2.50 0.24 -1.22
C SER A 105 -1.75 0.53 -2.54
N LEU A 106 -0.93 -0.43 -2.96
CA LEU A 106 -0.19 -0.31 -4.22
C LEU A 106 -1.18 -0.40 -5.39
N GLU A 107 -2.00 -1.43 -5.35
CA GLU A 107 -2.95 -1.89 -6.37
C GLU A 107 -4.13 -0.92 -6.51
N LYS A 108 -4.64 -0.38 -5.40
CA LYS A 108 -5.84 0.48 -5.42
C LYS A 108 -5.55 1.97 -5.43
N ARG A 109 -4.29 2.38 -5.22
CA ARG A 109 -3.98 3.81 -5.06
C ARG A 109 -2.65 4.23 -5.70
N ILE A 110 -1.53 3.63 -5.30
CA ILE A 110 -0.21 4.12 -5.73
C ILE A 110 -0.01 3.87 -7.23
N VAL A 111 -0.22 2.64 -7.69
CA VAL A 111 -0.01 2.24 -9.08
C VAL A 111 -1.01 2.95 -10.02
N PRO A 112 -2.34 2.92 -9.77
CA PRO A 112 -3.30 3.61 -10.63
C PRO A 112 -3.00 5.10 -10.82
N ARG A 113 -2.75 5.81 -9.72
CA ARG A 113 -2.51 7.25 -9.75
C ARG A 113 -1.16 7.60 -10.36
N GLY A 114 -0.13 6.80 -10.06
CA GLY A 114 1.20 6.99 -10.65
C GLY A 114 1.16 6.85 -12.17
N LEU A 115 0.60 5.74 -12.68
CA LEU A 115 0.51 5.49 -14.11
C LEU A 115 -0.38 6.52 -14.83
N PHE A 116 -1.54 6.87 -14.23
CA PHE A 116 -2.40 7.90 -14.80
C PHE A 116 -1.67 9.24 -14.96
N VAL A 117 -0.95 9.67 -13.93
CA VAL A 117 -0.22 10.95 -14.00
C VAL A 117 1.01 10.87 -14.91
N LYS A 118 1.65 9.71 -15.01
CA LYS A 118 2.71 9.48 -16.02
C LYS A 118 2.16 9.65 -17.44
N ASP A 119 0.94 9.18 -17.72
CA ASP A 119 0.27 9.37 -19.01
C ASP A 119 -0.11 10.84 -19.26
N LEU A 120 -0.55 11.58 -18.23
CA LEU A 120 -0.79 13.02 -18.37
C LEU A 120 0.48 13.78 -18.76
N ILE A 121 1.62 13.39 -18.18
CA ILE A 121 2.92 13.97 -18.51
C ILE A 121 3.34 13.62 -19.93
N SER A 122 3.22 12.36 -20.35
CA SER A 122 3.59 11.95 -21.71
C SER A 122 2.70 12.58 -22.79
N LYS A 123 1.43 12.86 -22.48
CA LYS A 123 0.49 13.60 -23.34
C LYS A 123 0.72 15.13 -23.33
N GLY A 124 1.67 15.63 -22.54
CA GLY A 124 1.93 17.08 -22.40
C GLY A 124 0.85 17.85 -21.64
N LEU A 125 -0.12 17.18 -21.01
CA LEU A 125 -1.17 17.80 -20.21
C LEU A 125 -0.66 18.27 -18.85
N LEU A 126 0.42 17.66 -18.35
CA LEU A 126 1.05 18.01 -17.08
C LEU A 126 2.57 18.11 -17.26
N ALA A 127 3.17 19.25 -16.89
CA ALA A 127 4.62 19.40 -17.00
C ALA A 127 5.39 18.53 -15.98
N LYS A 128 4.93 18.51 -14.72
CA LYS A 128 5.50 17.70 -13.63
C LYS A 128 4.54 17.58 -12.46
N VAL A 129 4.79 16.62 -11.58
CA VAL A 129 4.10 16.52 -10.28
C VAL A 129 4.89 17.26 -9.21
N SER A 130 4.20 18.05 -8.37
CA SER A 130 4.81 18.82 -7.28
C SER A 130 5.34 17.95 -6.12
N GLY A 131 4.81 16.74 -5.93
CA GLY A 131 5.30 15.79 -4.92
C GLY A 131 4.37 14.62 -4.64
N LEU A 132 4.87 13.62 -3.90
CA LEU A 132 4.17 12.37 -3.59
C LEU A 132 2.93 12.58 -2.71
N THR A 133 2.93 13.60 -1.86
CA THR A 133 1.78 13.92 -0.98
C THR A 133 0.57 14.32 -1.80
N THR A 134 0.76 15.21 -2.79
CA THR A 134 -0.31 15.64 -3.70
C THR A 134 -0.91 14.44 -4.45
N LEU A 135 -0.03 13.54 -4.89
CA LEU A 135 -0.41 12.39 -5.70
C LEU A 135 -1.15 11.32 -4.88
N PHE A 136 -0.61 10.95 -3.71
CA PHE A 136 -1.04 9.75 -2.99
C PHE A 136 -1.79 10.00 -1.68
N ALA A 137 -1.53 11.11 -0.99
CA ALA A 137 -2.20 11.41 0.29
C ALA A 137 -3.60 12.00 0.11
N SER A 138 -3.88 12.62 -1.04
CA SER A 138 -5.18 13.21 -1.36
C SER A 138 -6.32 12.18 -1.40
N SER A 139 -7.52 12.60 -1.00
CA SER A 139 -8.74 11.80 -1.21
C SER A 139 -8.99 11.58 -2.70
N GLU A 140 -9.82 10.59 -3.06
CA GLU A 140 -10.17 10.35 -4.47
C GLU A 140 -10.84 11.56 -5.11
N LYS A 141 -11.81 12.16 -4.41
CA LYS A 141 -12.46 13.40 -4.86
C LYS A 141 -11.43 14.50 -5.18
N VAL A 142 -10.48 14.76 -4.28
CA VAL A 142 -9.45 15.79 -4.47
C VAL A 142 -8.50 15.43 -5.62
N PHE A 143 -8.15 14.16 -5.76
CA PHE A 143 -7.33 13.67 -6.86
C PHE A 143 -8.00 13.90 -8.22
N LEU A 144 -9.26 13.49 -8.37
CA LEU A 144 -10.03 13.67 -9.61
C LEU A 144 -10.21 15.15 -9.95
N GLN A 145 -10.53 15.98 -8.97
CA GLN A 145 -10.63 17.44 -9.19
C GLN A 145 -9.33 18.03 -9.75
N ARG A 146 -8.19 17.56 -9.24
CA ARG A 146 -6.89 18.12 -9.59
C ARG A 146 -6.30 17.61 -10.92
N PHE A 147 -6.63 16.38 -11.32
CA PHE A 147 -5.97 15.72 -12.45
C PHE A 147 -6.93 15.26 -13.56
N VAL A 148 -8.25 15.36 -13.34
CA VAL A 148 -9.28 14.99 -14.32
C VAL A 148 -10.15 16.21 -14.63
N TYR A 149 -10.87 16.72 -13.64
CA TYR A 149 -11.89 17.76 -13.86
C TYR A 149 -11.30 19.15 -14.10
N CYS A 150 -10.01 19.37 -13.83
CA CYS A 150 -9.31 20.60 -14.23
C CYS A 150 -9.14 20.75 -15.75
N TYR A 151 -9.33 19.67 -16.52
CA TYR A 151 -9.34 19.68 -17.98
C TYR A 151 -10.78 19.52 -18.47
N GLU A 152 -11.60 20.55 -18.33
CA GLU A 152 -13.07 20.50 -18.55
C GLU A 152 -13.45 19.78 -19.86
N GLU A 153 -12.84 20.18 -20.98
CA GLU A 153 -13.11 19.59 -22.31
C GLU A 153 -12.72 18.11 -22.43
N LYS A 154 -11.74 17.65 -21.64
CA LYS A 154 -11.19 16.28 -21.69
C LYS A 154 -11.60 15.43 -20.48
N ALA A 155 -12.41 15.97 -19.57
CA ALA A 155 -12.69 15.36 -18.28
C ALA A 155 -13.28 13.96 -18.41
N SER A 156 -14.18 13.74 -19.38
CA SER A 156 -14.79 12.43 -19.66
C SER A 156 -13.75 11.39 -20.12
N GLU A 157 -12.88 11.75 -21.06
CA GLU A 157 -11.80 10.88 -21.55
C GLU A 157 -10.81 10.54 -20.42
N LEU A 158 -10.41 11.54 -19.64
CA LEU A 158 -9.46 11.38 -18.55
C LEU A 158 -10.04 10.54 -17.40
N LEU A 159 -11.33 10.68 -17.10
CA LEU A 159 -12.00 9.84 -16.12
C LEU A 159 -12.01 8.38 -16.57
N LYS A 160 -12.31 8.13 -17.85
CA LYS A 160 -12.25 6.79 -18.43
C LYS A 160 -10.83 6.20 -18.35
N LEU A 161 -9.82 6.98 -18.72
CA LEU A 161 -8.41 6.58 -18.63
C LEU A 161 -8.00 6.26 -17.19
N TYR A 162 -8.42 7.06 -16.20
CA TYR A 162 -8.13 6.78 -14.79
C TYR A 162 -8.78 5.47 -14.31
N ASN A 163 -10.05 5.24 -14.69
CA ASN A 163 -10.74 3.98 -14.38
C ASN A 163 -10.06 2.76 -15.02
N GLU A 164 -9.53 2.89 -16.23
CA GLU A 164 -8.71 1.84 -16.85
C GLU A 164 -7.46 1.53 -16.00
N LYS A 165 -6.79 2.54 -15.43
CA LYS A 165 -5.64 2.30 -14.53
C LYS A 165 -6.04 1.63 -13.22
N LEU A 166 -7.20 1.98 -12.65
CA LEU A 166 -7.75 1.31 -11.48
C LEU A 166 -8.02 -0.16 -11.76
N ASN A 167 -8.63 -0.46 -12.91
CA ASN A 167 -8.97 -1.82 -13.30
C ASN A 167 -7.72 -2.65 -13.61
N LEU A 168 -6.72 -2.09 -14.30
CA LEU A 168 -5.45 -2.75 -14.57
C LEU A 168 -4.73 -3.15 -13.28
N ALA A 169 -4.66 -2.24 -12.32
CA ALA A 169 -3.98 -2.51 -11.06
C ALA A 169 -4.78 -3.44 -10.13
N ALA A 170 -6.11 -3.51 -10.29
CA ALA A 170 -6.96 -4.50 -9.64
C ALA A 170 -6.98 -5.87 -10.36
N GLY A 171 -6.38 -5.96 -11.55
CA GLY A 171 -6.83 -6.85 -12.63
C GLY A 171 -5.82 -7.83 -13.21
N GLU A 172 -4.88 -8.40 -12.44
CA GLU A 172 -4.38 -9.76 -12.73
C GLU A 172 -5.47 -10.85 -12.54
N LYS A 173 -6.74 -10.47 -12.51
CA LYS A 173 -7.88 -11.31 -12.86
C LYS A 173 -8.83 -10.53 -13.76
N LEU A 174 -8.58 -10.53 -15.07
CA LEU A 174 -9.59 -10.55 -16.14
C LEU A 174 -8.88 -10.92 -17.47
N LYS A 175 -8.50 -12.20 -17.63
CA LYS A 175 -8.57 -12.86 -18.95
C LYS A 175 -10.05 -13.24 -19.11
N THR A 176 -10.80 -13.01 -20.17
CA THR A 176 -10.66 -12.42 -21.52
C THR A 176 -12.10 -12.24 -22.02
N PRO A 177 -12.35 -11.41 -23.05
CA PRO A 177 -13.66 -11.29 -23.68
C PRO A 177 -13.97 -12.55 -24.52
N LYS A 178 -15.22 -13.01 -24.50
CA LYS A 178 -15.81 -13.78 -25.60
C LYS A 178 -17.31 -13.44 -25.70
N LEU A 179 -17.64 -12.96 -26.90
CA LEU A 179 -18.91 -12.93 -27.63
C LEU A 179 -20.20 -13.10 -26.82
#